data_AF-A0A4R5UJI7-F1
#
_entry.id   AF-A0A4R5UJI7-F1
#
_cell.length_a   1.000
_cell.length_b   1.000
_cell.length_c   1.000
_cell.angle_alpha   90.00
_cell.angle_beta   90.00
_cell.angle_gamma   90.00
#
_symmetry.space_group_name_H-M   'P 1'
#
loop_
_entity.id
_entity.type
_entity.pdbx_description
1 polymer ?
#
loop_
_entity_poly.entity_id
_entity_poly.type
_entity_poly.pdbx_seq_one_letter_code
_entity_poly.pdbx_strand_id
1 'polypeptide(L)'
;MDPKAIQKQCNAQLAQEMMDRRPGTSEVAPLPISPWLAMSLLQKSIRRNEVRFALQAAATLLYVDPERLWRRLICAAYEDIGLGDLDAVALVNGAMAGKLFRRSLGGDWAVASFLVKRLASTRKCRAADDLLMALQVHPAYAAERLSLPYEDTPDLMQYASGGADLIPRAIAVCYALGTDRWRPEGLTGRRGEPTYVFQHMLDAGYPHCVLELARTGFNRVREPLSALMSFVSPTFPGGSEAYGQDDDIAATHMVGVVPIWALDQYTREGREALRRFLYRDVAITRFIEKNVPPRQRLRFLGGLLFRSEGGLLRQRLQWHAGQSLRNIMEVEANGCGVDNATEALSMLRQDMKLLDQERQNAL
;
A
#
# COMPACT_ATOMS: atom_id res chain seq x y z
N MET A 1 -11.16 12.37 20.46
CA MET A 1 -10.90 13.82 20.28
C MET A 1 -11.73 14.32 19.08
N ASP A 2 -12.06 15.62 18.93
CA ASP A 2 -12.77 16.11 17.72
C ASP A 2 -11.88 15.88 16.47
N PRO A 3 -12.34 15.20 15.40
CA PRO A 3 -11.58 15.03 14.16
C PRO A 3 -11.00 16.34 13.60
N LYS A 4 -11.67 17.48 13.83
CA LYS A 4 -11.16 18.80 13.44
C LYS A 4 -9.91 19.21 14.22
N ALA A 5 -9.78 18.81 15.49
CA ALA A 5 -8.62 19.10 16.32
C ALA A 5 -7.37 18.36 15.82
N ILE A 6 -7.51 17.08 15.46
CA ILE A 6 -6.41 16.27 14.90
C ILE A 6 -5.96 16.82 13.55
N GLN A 7 -6.91 17.22 12.69
CA GLN A 7 -6.55 17.87 11.45
C GLN A 7 -5.80 19.18 11.68
N LYS A 8 -6.23 20.00 12.65
CA LYS A 8 -5.54 21.24 13.02
C LYS A 8 -4.13 20.96 13.51
N GLN A 9 -3.93 19.89 14.29
CA GLN A 9 -2.60 19.45 14.73
C GLN A 9 -1.71 19.01 13.56
N CYS A 10 -2.23 18.18 12.65
CA CYS A 10 -1.50 17.74 11.45
C CYS A 10 -1.10 18.95 10.57
N ASN A 11 -2.00 19.93 10.42
CA ASN A 11 -1.72 21.17 9.71
C ASN A 11 -0.62 21.99 10.40
N ALA A 12 -0.70 22.15 11.71
CA ALA A 12 0.29 22.89 12.49
C ALA A 12 1.68 22.23 12.41
N GLN A 13 1.75 20.91 12.52
CA GLN A 13 3.00 20.15 12.38
C GLN A 13 3.60 20.33 10.98
N LEU A 14 2.80 20.18 9.93
CA LEU A 14 3.29 20.39 8.56
C LEU A 14 3.76 21.83 8.33
N ALA A 15 3.03 22.82 8.86
CA ALA A 15 3.45 24.22 8.75
C ALA A 15 4.79 24.45 9.44
N GLN A 16 4.98 23.90 10.65
CA GLN A 16 6.23 23.99 11.40
C GLN A 16 7.40 23.36 10.62
N GLU A 17 7.25 22.13 10.15
CA GLU A 17 8.32 21.46 9.40
C GLU A 17 8.64 22.16 8.06
N MET A 18 7.63 22.77 7.42
CA MET A 18 7.85 23.57 6.21
C MET A 18 8.59 24.89 6.50
N MET A 19 8.39 25.50 7.67
CA MET A 19 9.12 26.72 8.10
C MET A 19 10.58 26.41 8.44
N ASP A 20 10.83 25.28 9.10
CA ASP A 20 12.19 24.87 9.52
C ASP A 20 13.05 24.34 8.36
N ARG A 21 12.43 24.08 7.21
CA ARG A 21 13.09 23.58 6.02
C ARG A 21 14.00 24.64 5.41
N ARG A 22 15.27 24.29 5.18
CA ARG A 22 16.15 25.09 4.31
C ARG A 22 15.59 25.12 2.89
N PRO A 23 15.41 26.30 2.27
CA PRO A 23 14.95 26.40 0.89
C PRO A 23 15.92 25.63 -0.01
N GLY A 24 15.39 24.56 -0.59
CA GLY A 24 16.16 23.55 -1.29
C GLY A 24 15.23 22.77 -2.19
N THR A 25 14.90 23.38 -3.32
CA THR A 25 14.24 22.69 -4.44
C THR A 25 14.89 23.18 -5.71
N SER A 26 15.89 22.44 -6.18
CA SER A 26 16.14 22.40 -7.63
C SER A 26 14.82 21.98 -8.29
N GLU A 27 14.39 22.73 -9.30
CA GLU A 27 13.28 22.31 -10.14
C GLU A 27 13.59 20.92 -10.71
N VAL A 28 12.65 20.00 -10.54
CA VAL A 28 12.76 18.66 -11.09
C VAL A 28 11.88 18.61 -12.32
N ALA A 29 12.49 18.39 -13.48
CA ALA A 29 11.75 18.32 -14.74
C ALA A 29 10.80 17.10 -14.74
N PRO A 30 9.53 17.29 -15.17
CA PRO A 30 8.62 16.19 -15.47
C PRO A 30 9.21 15.20 -16.49
N LEU A 31 8.79 13.94 -16.39
CA LEU A 31 9.14 12.89 -17.34
C LEU A 31 8.07 12.80 -18.45
N PRO A 32 8.45 12.47 -19.70
CA PRO A 32 7.53 12.27 -20.80
C PRO A 32 6.87 10.88 -20.73
N ILE A 33 6.18 10.58 -19.63
CA ILE A 33 5.55 9.28 -19.36
C ILE A 33 4.08 9.41 -19.03
N SER A 34 3.33 8.32 -19.16
CA SER A 34 1.91 8.30 -18.84
C SER A 34 1.66 8.54 -17.33
N PRO A 35 0.50 9.10 -16.94
CA PRO A 35 0.14 9.25 -15.52
C PRO A 35 0.14 7.93 -14.75
N TRP A 36 -0.20 6.80 -15.39
CA TRP A 36 -0.16 5.47 -14.77
C TRP A 36 1.27 5.01 -14.48
N LEU A 37 2.19 5.21 -15.43
CA LEU A 37 3.60 4.91 -15.22
C LEU A 37 4.20 5.81 -14.13
N ALA A 38 3.83 7.10 -14.11
CA ALA A 38 4.26 8.02 -13.06
C ALA A 38 3.73 7.62 -11.66
N MET A 39 2.49 7.14 -11.54
CA MET A 39 1.96 6.60 -10.26
C MET A 39 2.69 5.33 -9.81
N SER A 40 3.01 4.44 -10.73
CA SER A 40 3.79 3.22 -10.46
C SER A 40 5.20 3.58 -9.98
N LEU A 41 5.86 4.49 -10.72
CA LEU A 41 7.19 5.01 -10.40
C LEU A 41 7.21 5.68 -9.03
N LEU A 42 6.30 6.64 -8.77
CA LEU A 42 6.23 7.35 -7.50
C LEU A 42 6.19 6.41 -6.30
N GLN A 43 5.26 5.45 -6.31
CA GLN A 43 5.06 4.57 -5.17
C GLN A 43 6.26 3.65 -4.94
N LYS A 44 6.75 3.01 -6.00
CA LYS A 44 7.90 2.10 -5.89
C LYS A 44 9.19 2.84 -5.56
N SER A 45 9.37 4.07 -6.06
CA SER A 45 10.48 4.92 -5.64
C SER A 45 10.43 5.24 -4.15
N ILE A 46 9.24 5.55 -3.60
CA ILE A 46 9.08 5.77 -2.16
C ILE A 46 9.48 4.51 -1.38
N ARG A 47 8.93 3.35 -1.76
CA ARG A 47 9.27 2.05 -1.15
C ARG A 47 10.77 1.77 -1.14
N ARG A 48 11.46 2.09 -2.23
CA ARG A 48 12.88 1.83 -2.46
C ARG A 48 13.83 2.94 -2.00
N ASN A 49 13.31 4.01 -1.38
CA ASN A 49 14.08 5.19 -1.01
C ASN A 49 14.81 5.87 -2.20
N GLU A 50 14.22 5.80 -3.39
CA GLU A 50 14.76 6.37 -4.63
C GLU A 50 14.25 7.81 -4.83
N VAL A 51 14.74 8.72 -3.97
CA VAL A 51 14.22 10.10 -3.84
C VAL A 51 14.15 10.84 -5.18
N ARG A 52 15.18 10.72 -6.02
CA ARG A 52 15.23 11.40 -7.33
C ARG A 52 14.08 10.96 -8.23
N PHE A 53 13.89 9.65 -8.40
CA PHE A 53 12.80 9.11 -9.21
C PHE A 53 11.43 9.44 -8.62
N ALA A 54 11.30 9.41 -7.28
CA ALA A 54 10.07 9.80 -6.60
C ALA A 54 9.70 11.27 -6.90
N LEU A 55 10.68 12.18 -6.85
CA LEU A 55 10.48 13.59 -7.16
C LEU A 55 10.12 13.82 -8.64
N GLN A 56 10.78 13.12 -9.57
CA GLN A 56 10.47 13.22 -10.99
C GLN A 56 9.04 12.72 -11.29
N ALA A 57 8.65 11.59 -10.70
CA ALA A 57 7.29 11.06 -10.82
C ALA A 57 6.25 12.02 -10.21
N ALA A 58 6.56 12.61 -9.05
CA ALA A 58 5.69 13.60 -8.41
C ALA A 58 5.55 14.88 -9.25
N ALA A 59 6.64 15.40 -9.82
CA ALA A 59 6.61 16.55 -10.73
C ALA A 59 5.77 16.25 -11.97
N THR A 60 5.92 15.05 -12.53
CA THR A 60 5.11 14.56 -13.66
C THR A 60 3.63 14.55 -13.31
N LEU A 61 3.25 13.92 -12.20
CA LEU A 61 1.85 13.87 -11.76
C LEU A 61 1.31 15.24 -11.42
N LEU A 62 2.09 16.11 -10.76
CA LEU A 62 1.65 17.47 -10.45
C LEU A 62 1.40 18.29 -11.72
N TYR A 63 2.17 18.06 -12.78
CA TYR A 63 1.98 18.73 -14.06
C TYR A 63 0.72 18.23 -14.81
N VAL A 64 0.49 16.91 -14.85
CA VAL A 64 -0.58 16.32 -15.67
C VAL A 64 -1.91 16.10 -14.94
N ASP A 65 -1.88 15.73 -13.65
CA ASP A 65 -3.06 15.40 -12.82
C ASP A 65 -2.74 15.61 -11.33
N PRO A 66 -2.78 16.87 -10.84
CA PRO A 66 -2.47 17.21 -9.45
C PRO A 66 -3.26 16.42 -8.42
N GLU A 67 -4.55 16.16 -8.66
CA GLU A 67 -5.39 15.44 -7.72
C GLU A 67 -4.96 13.99 -7.56
N ARG A 68 -4.56 13.36 -8.66
CA ARG A 68 -4.02 12.00 -8.65
C ARG A 68 -2.73 11.92 -7.84
N LEU A 69 -1.86 12.93 -7.89
CA LEU A 69 -0.70 12.99 -7.01
C LEU A 69 -1.13 12.94 -5.53
N TRP A 70 -2.02 13.82 -5.10
CA TRP A 70 -2.44 13.90 -3.71
C TRP A 70 -3.14 12.63 -3.22
N ARG A 71 -4.03 12.06 -4.05
CA ARG A 71 -4.64 10.74 -3.78
C ARG A 71 -3.57 9.66 -3.64
N ARG A 72 -2.55 9.67 -4.50
CA ARG A 72 -1.48 8.66 -4.44
C ARG A 72 -0.57 8.83 -3.22
N LEU A 73 -0.29 10.06 -2.78
CA LEU A 73 0.51 10.31 -1.58
C LEU A 73 -0.20 9.81 -0.33
N ILE A 74 -1.52 10.04 -0.19
CA ILE A 74 -2.27 9.52 0.97
C ILE A 74 -2.36 7.99 0.94
N CYS A 75 -2.54 7.36 -0.23
CA CYS A 75 -2.45 5.90 -0.35
C CYS A 75 -1.06 5.40 0.08
N ALA A 76 0.03 5.96 -0.45
CA ALA A 76 1.39 5.56 -0.09
C ALA A 76 1.69 5.78 1.40
N ALA A 77 1.13 6.81 2.02
CA ALA A 77 1.28 7.05 3.46
C ALA A 77 0.72 5.87 4.28
N TYR A 78 -0.50 5.39 3.98
CA TYR A 78 -1.08 4.26 4.72
C TYR A 78 -0.54 2.90 4.27
N GLU A 79 -0.24 2.74 2.98
CA GLU A 79 0.14 1.48 2.38
C GLU A 79 1.62 1.15 2.60
N ASP A 80 2.51 2.13 2.40
CA ASP A 80 3.95 1.91 2.37
C ASP A 80 4.68 2.43 3.60
N ILE A 81 4.15 3.49 4.24
CA ILE A 81 4.74 4.05 5.46
C ILE A 81 4.08 3.42 6.68
N GLY A 82 2.75 3.48 6.79
CA GLY A 82 1.96 2.83 7.83
C GLY A 82 2.50 3.12 9.24
N LEU A 83 2.71 2.05 10.02
CA LEU A 83 3.29 2.12 11.37
C LEU A 83 4.80 2.42 11.39
N GLY A 84 5.46 2.49 10.23
CA GLY A 84 6.88 2.80 10.12
C GLY A 84 7.21 4.22 10.55
N ASP A 85 6.29 5.16 10.30
CA ASP A 85 6.41 6.57 10.68
C ASP A 85 5.05 7.27 10.68
N LEU A 86 4.43 7.33 11.86
CA LEU A 86 3.13 7.97 12.06
C LEU A 86 3.17 9.49 11.84
N ASP A 87 4.32 10.14 12.07
CA ASP A 87 4.48 11.57 11.81
C ASP A 87 4.41 11.84 10.31
N ALA A 88 5.08 11.04 9.49
CA ALA A 88 4.97 11.14 8.04
C ALA A 88 3.51 10.93 7.55
N VAL A 89 2.77 9.99 8.15
CA VAL A 89 1.34 9.79 7.87
C VAL A 89 0.51 11.03 8.27
N ALA A 90 0.81 11.62 9.42
CA ALA A 90 0.16 12.85 9.90
C ALA A 90 0.42 14.05 8.98
N LEU A 91 1.66 14.24 8.54
CA LEU A 91 2.05 15.30 7.60
C LEU A 91 1.29 15.21 6.27
N VAL A 92 1.17 14.01 5.70
CA VAL A 92 0.39 13.81 4.47
C VAL A 92 -1.09 14.12 4.71
N ASN A 93 -1.67 13.70 5.84
CA ASN A 93 -3.02 14.09 6.23
C ASN A 93 -3.18 15.62 6.39
N GLY A 94 -2.17 16.30 6.92
CA GLY A 94 -2.12 17.78 6.98
C GLY A 94 -2.22 18.40 5.58
N ALA A 95 -1.44 17.91 4.63
CA ALA A 95 -1.43 18.41 3.26
C ALA A 95 -2.75 18.18 2.49
N MET A 96 -3.57 17.22 2.95
CA MET A 96 -4.91 16.96 2.42
C MET A 96 -5.97 17.96 2.92
N ALA A 97 -5.62 18.97 3.72
CA ALA A 97 -6.55 20.02 4.17
C ALA A 97 -7.09 20.90 3.03
N GLY A 98 -6.38 20.98 1.91
CA GLY A 98 -6.84 21.64 0.69
C GLY A 98 -5.80 22.54 0.03
N LYS A 99 -6.15 23.04 -1.17
CA LYS A 99 -5.25 23.81 -2.03
C LYS A 99 -4.81 25.14 -1.41
N LEU A 100 -5.72 25.84 -0.73
CA LEU A 100 -5.42 27.14 -0.10
C LEU A 100 -4.35 26.99 1.00
N PHE A 101 -4.46 25.94 1.81
CA PHE A 101 -3.49 25.66 2.86
C PHE A 101 -2.10 25.35 2.28
N ARG A 102 -2.02 24.57 1.21
CA ARG A 102 -0.72 24.31 0.56
C ARG A 102 -0.14 25.56 -0.11
N ARG A 103 -0.98 26.46 -0.64
CA ARG A 103 -0.53 27.78 -1.14
C ARG A 103 0.10 28.64 -0.05
N SER A 104 -0.45 28.65 1.18
CA SER A 104 0.20 29.36 2.29
C SER A 104 1.53 28.76 2.73
N LEU A 105 1.86 27.54 2.30
CA LEU A 105 3.12 26.85 2.56
C LEU A 105 4.09 26.86 1.36
N GLY A 106 3.91 27.80 0.42
CA GLY A 106 4.76 27.94 -0.77
C GLY A 106 4.27 27.19 -2.01
N GLY A 107 3.04 26.64 -1.99
CA GLY A 107 2.39 26.02 -3.15
C GLY A 107 2.50 24.50 -3.20
N ASP A 108 1.82 23.91 -4.19
CA ASP A 108 1.68 22.46 -4.30
C ASP A 108 3.04 21.75 -4.44
N TRP A 109 3.97 22.29 -5.24
CA TRP A 109 5.29 21.67 -5.41
C TRP A 109 6.16 21.74 -4.15
N ALA A 110 6.15 22.86 -3.43
CA ALA A 110 6.92 23.01 -2.20
C ALA A 110 6.52 21.93 -1.17
N VAL A 111 5.21 21.73 -1.00
CA VAL A 111 4.65 20.72 -0.09
C VAL A 111 4.87 19.30 -0.64
N ALA A 112 4.54 19.04 -1.91
CA ALA A 112 4.68 17.70 -2.50
C ALA A 112 6.14 17.22 -2.50
N SER A 113 7.08 18.07 -2.89
CA SER A 113 8.51 17.74 -2.90
C SER A 113 9.05 17.45 -1.49
N PHE A 114 8.56 18.16 -0.47
CA PHE A 114 8.89 17.89 0.93
C PHE A 114 8.37 16.52 1.36
N LEU A 115 7.07 16.26 1.18
CA LEU A 115 6.45 15.00 1.59
C LEU A 115 7.08 13.82 0.87
N VAL A 116 7.32 13.90 -0.43
CA VAL A 116 7.95 12.81 -1.20
C VAL A 116 9.33 12.47 -0.66
N LYS A 117 10.15 13.47 -0.32
CA LYS A 117 11.45 13.25 0.33
C LYS A 117 11.27 12.56 1.68
N ARG A 118 10.36 13.06 2.52
CA ARG A 118 10.08 12.51 3.86
C ARG A 118 9.61 11.05 3.79
N LEU A 119 8.66 10.75 2.91
CA LEU A 119 8.11 9.41 2.71
C LEU A 119 9.19 8.45 2.19
N ALA A 120 10.02 8.89 1.23
CA ALA A 120 11.11 8.07 0.70
C ALA A 120 12.17 7.74 1.77
N SER A 121 12.52 8.70 2.62
CA SER A 121 13.60 8.55 3.61
C SER A 121 13.22 7.84 4.90
N THR A 122 11.93 7.67 5.20
CA THR A 122 11.49 7.09 6.48
C THR A 122 11.37 5.56 6.48
N ARG A 123 11.13 4.95 7.65
CA ARG A 123 10.87 3.51 7.75
C ARG A 123 9.55 3.14 7.07
N LYS A 124 9.49 1.94 6.51
CA LYS A 124 8.35 1.46 5.71
C LYS A 124 7.61 0.36 6.44
N CYS A 125 6.29 0.33 6.35
CA CYS A 125 5.47 -0.73 6.91
C CYS A 125 4.30 -1.00 5.98
N ARG A 126 4.18 -2.24 5.53
CA ARG A 126 3.06 -2.74 4.73
C ARG A 126 2.10 -3.65 5.51
N ALA A 127 2.27 -3.83 6.82
CA ALA A 127 1.48 -4.81 7.58
C ALA A 127 -0.05 -4.65 7.41
N ALA A 128 -0.56 -3.41 7.35
CA ALA A 128 -1.98 -3.15 7.09
C ALA A 128 -2.42 -3.57 5.68
N ASP A 129 -1.56 -3.37 4.68
CA ASP A 129 -1.79 -3.79 3.31
C ASP A 129 -1.66 -5.31 3.15
N ASP A 130 -0.64 -5.92 3.76
CA ASP A 130 -0.45 -7.37 3.75
C ASP A 130 -1.68 -8.07 4.42
N LEU A 131 -2.21 -7.50 5.51
CA LEU A 131 -3.46 -7.93 6.13
C LEU A 131 -4.66 -7.75 5.19
N LEU A 132 -4.76 -6.61 4.51
CA LEU A 132 -5.82 -6.32 3.55
C LEU A 132 -5.81 -7.29 2.36
N MET A 133 -4.64 -7.66 1.88
CA MET A 133 -4.50 -8.64 0.81
C MET A 133 -4.85 -10.04 1.31
N ALA A 134 -4.35 -10.43 2.48
CA ALA A 134 -4.60 -11.75 3.06
C ALA A 134 -6.10 -11.99 3.31
N LEU A 135 -6.80 -11.03 3.92
CA LEU A 135 -8.22 -11.20 4.23
C LEU A 135 -9.10 -11.41 2.98
N GLN A 136 -8.69 -10.86 1.83
CA GLN A 136 -9.45 -10.95 0.58
C GLN A 136 -9.37 -12.34 -0.06
N VAL A 137 -8.17 -12.93 -0.08
CA VAL A 137 -7.90 -14.08 -0.96
C VAL A 137 -7.36 -15.31 -0.26
N HIS A 138 -7.00 -15.24 1.03
CA HIS A 138 -6.42 -16.39 1.72
C HIS A 138 -7.46 -17.51 1.88
N PRO A 139 -7.16 -18.74 1.41
CA PRO A 139 -8.16 -19.81 1.25
C PRO A 139 -8.75 -20.27 2.59
N ALA A 140 -7.95 -20.30 3.67
CA ALA A 140 -8.41 -20.78 4.98
C ALA A 140 -9.58 -19.96 5.56
N TYR A 141 -9.74 -18.70 5.14
CA TYR A 141 -10.77 -17.81 5.69
C TYR A 141 -12.00 -17.65 4.77
N ALA A 142 -12.23 -18.62 3.89
CA ALA A 142 -13.37 -18.59 2.98
C ALA A 142 -14.71 -18.67 3.71
N ALA A 143 -14.77 -19.43 4.82
CA ALA A 143 -15.98 -19.57 5.62
C ALA A 143 -16.39 -18.24 6.26
N GLU A 144 -15.44 -17.54 6.87
CA GLU A 144 -15.65 -16.25 7.54
C GLU A 144 -16.07 -15.16 6.54
N ARG A 145 -15.49 -15.15 5.34
CA ARG A 145 -15.95 -14.25 4.27
C ARG A 145 -17.41 -14.49 3.89
N LEU A 146 -17.90 -15.71 4.01
CA LEU A 146 -19.28 -16.09 3.68
C LEU A 146 -20.25 -15.88 4.84
N SER A 147 -19.85 -16.13 6.09
CA SER A 147 -20.75 -16.07 7.25
C SER A 147 -20.86 -14.67 7.88
N LEU A 148 -19.74 -13.98 8.08
CA LEU A 148 -19.70 -12.69 8.75
C LEU A 148 -20.52 -11.56 8.09
N PRO A 149 -20.75 -11.48 6.76
CA PRO A 149 -21.58 -10.38 6.23
C PRO A 149 -23.03 -10.39 6.72
N TYR A 150 -23.51 -11.49 7.31
CA TYR A 150 -24.88 -11.62 7.83
C TYR A 150 -25.01 -11.21 9.30
N GLU A 151 -23.91 -11.03 10.01
CA GLU A 151 -23.90 -10.55 11.39
C GLU A 151 -24.22 -9.05 11.45
N ASP A 152 -24.70 -8.58 12.60
CA ASP A 152 -24.86 -7.14 12.84
C ASP A 152 -23.53 -6.47 13.22
N THR A 153 -23.50 -5.13 13.25
CA THR A 153 -22.24 -4.42 13.53
C THR A 153 -21.70 -4.65 14.95
N PRO A 154 -22.53 -4.64 16.02
CA PRO A 154 -22.09 -5.06 17.35
C PRO A 154 -21.45 -6.46 17.40
N ASP A 155 -22.08 -7.47 16.80
CA ASP A 155 -21.58 -8.85 16.80
C ASP A 155 -20.26 -8.98 16.03
N LEU A 156 -20.12 -8.26 14.91
CA LEU A 156 -18.85 -8.18 14.18
C LEU A 156 -17.73 -7.56 15.01
N MET A 157 -18.04 -6.52 15.79
CA MET A 157 -17.03 -5.89 16.64
C MET A 157 -16.70 -6.74 17.88
N GLN A 158 -17.67 -7.48 18.42
CA GLN A 158 -17.41 -8.49 19.44
C GLN A 158 -16.48 -9.59 18.90
N TYR A 159 -16.76 -10.10 17.69
CA TYR A 159 -15.89 -11.06 17.01
C TYR A 159 -14.48 -10.49 16.79
N ALA A 160 -14.38 -9.25 16.30
CA ALA A 160 -13.10 -8.56 16.06
C ALA A 160 -12.29 -8.30 17.34
N SER A 161 -12.95 -8.21 18.49
CA SER A 161 -12.32 -8.08 19.81
C SER A 161 -11.97 -9.41 20.48
N GLY A 162 -12.44 -10.54 19.93
CA GLY A 162 -12.22 -11.87 20.48
C GLY A 162 -10.79 -12.42 20.30
N GLY A 163 -10.58 -13.64 20.79
CA GLY A 163 -9.28 -14.34 20.74
C GLY A 163 -8.95 -15.07 19.43
N ALA A 164 -9.71 -14.83 18.35
CA ALA A 164 -9.44 -15.43 17.05
C ALA A 164 -8.17 -14.88 16.40
N ASP A 165 -7.72 -15.53 15.33
CA ASP A 165 -6.61 -15.07 14.52
C ASP A 165 -6.85 -13.66 13.95
N LEU A 166 -5.76 -12.95 13.64
CA LEU A 166 -5.82 -11.55 13.21
C LEU A 166 -6.63 -11.37 11.92
N ILE A 167 -6.53 -12.29 10.96
CA ILE A 167 -7.20 -12.19 9.66
C ILE A 167 -8.73 -12.29 9.75
N PRO A 168 -9.33 -13.32 10.37
CA PRO A 168 -10.78 -13.39 10.48
C PRO A 168 -11.36 -12.21 11.27
N ARG A 169 -10.64 -11.72 12.29
CA ARG A 169 -11.02 -10.48 12.99
C ARG A 169 -10.98 -9.26 12.07
N ALA A 170 -9.99 -9.16 11.18
CA ALA A 170 -9.91 -8.09 10.18
C ALA A 170 -11.03 -8.19 9.12
N ILE A 171 -11.49 -9.40 8.76
CA ILE A 171 -12.67 -9.60 7.91
C ILE A 171 -13.90 -8.97 8.60
N ALA A 172 -14.09 -9.25 9.90
CA ALA A 172 -15.19 -8.68 10.65
C ALA A 172 -15.13 -7.14 10.70
N VAL A 173 -13.94 -6.56 10.94
CA VAL A 173 -13.72 -5.11 10.89
C VAL A 173 -14.07 -4.53 9.52
N CYS A 174 -13.67 -5.18 8.42
CA CYS A 174 -14.00 -4.70 7.07
C CYS A 174 -15.52 -4.69 6.83
N TYR A 175 -16.23 -5.74 7.24
CA TYR A 175 -17.69 -5.76 7.14
C TYR A 175 -18.36 -4.71 8.03
N ALA A 176 -17.84 -4.48 9.24
CA ALA A 176 -18.33 -3.46 10.16
C ALA A 176 -18.09 -2.04 9.64
N LEU A 177 -16.97 -1.78 8.94
CA LEU A 177 -16.70 -0.52 8.26
C LEU A 177 -17.57 -0.31 7.02
N GLY A 178 -17.93 -1.41 6.35
CA GLY A 178 -18.73 -1.44 5.13
C GLY A 178 -17.89 -1.73 3.89
N THR A 179 -18.42 -2.61 3.06
CA THR A 179 -17.82 -3.12 1.82
C THR A 179 -18.69 -2.79 0.60
N ASP A 180 -19.74 -1.99 0.75
CA ASP A 180 -20.65 -1.60 -0.33
C ASP A 180 -20.03 -0.60 -1.32
N ARG A 181 -19.23 0.35 -0.78
CA ARG A 181 -18.50 1.39 -1.53
C ARG A 181 -17.09 0.99 -1.95
N TRP A 182 -16.50 0.05 -1.21
CA TRP A 182 -15.22 -0.58 -1.51
C TRP A 182 -15.46 -2.09 -1.56
N ARG A 183 -15.59 -2.63 -2.78
CA ARG A 183 -15.92 -4.04 -3.04
C ARG A 183 -14.66 -4.78 -3.50
N PRO A 184 -13.78 -5.20 -2.59
CA PRO A 184 -12.65 -6.02 -2.98
C PRO A 184 -13.15 -7.37 -3.50
N GLU A 185 -12.28 -8.04 -4.24
CA GLU A 185 -12.53 -9.42 -4.61
C GLU A 185 -12.63 -10.30 -3.36
N GLY A 186 -13.64 -11.16 -3.30
CA GLY A 186 -13.83 -12.11 -2.21
C GLY A 186 -14.72 -11.64 -1.06
N LEU A 187 -15.03 -10.34 -0.92
CA LEU A 187 -15.97 -9.86 0.10
C LEU A 187 -17.35 -9.52 -0.49
N THR A 188 -18.39 -9.87 0.25
CA THR A 188 -19.77 -9.50 -0.08
C THR A 188 -20.00 -8.01 0.20
N GLY A 189 -20.84 -7.33 -0.59
CA GLY A 189 -21.17 -5.92 -0.33
C GLY A 189 -22.13 -5.76 0.85
N ARG A 190 -21.74 -5.00 1.87
CA ARG A 190 -22.52 -4.69 3.08
C ARG A 190 -22.33 -3.22 3.46
N ARG A 191 -23.39 -2.54 3.91
CA ARG A 191 -23.28 -1.21 4.51
C ARG A 191 -22.75 -1.35 5.93
N GLY A 192 -21.75 -0.55 6.29
CA GLY A 192 -21.18 -0.53 7.63
C GLY A 192 -21.48 0.73 8.43
N GLU A 193 -20.95 0.77 9.64
CA GLU A 193 -21.07 1.86 10.61
C GLU A 193 -19.68 2.30 11.11
N PRO A 194 -18.89 3.02 10.29
CA PRO A 194 -17.52 3.40 10.64
C PRO A 194 -17.38 4.12 11.98
N THR A 195 -18.35 4.98 12.33
CA THR A 195 -18.35 5.70 13.61
C THR A 195 -18.38 4.73 14.79
N TYR A 196 -19.22 3.69 14.71
CA TYR A 196 -19.31 2.65 15.74
C TYR A 196 -17.98 1.89 15.83
N VAL A 197 -17.41 1.45 14.70
CA VAL A 197 -16.13 0.73 14.66
C VAL A 197 -15.02 1.50 15.35
N PHE A 198 -14.82 2.77 14.97
CA PHE A 198 -13.76 3.59 15.57
C PHE A 198 -14.02 3.92 17.04
N GLN A 199 -15.28 3.99 17.48
CA GLN A 199 -15.62 4.20 18.89
C GLN A 199 -15.34 2.93 19.70
N HIS A 200 -15.76 1.76 19.20
CA HIS A 200 -15.50 0.47 19.83
C HIS A 200 -14.01 0.18 19.97
N MET A 201 -13.20 0.47 18.94
CA MET A 201 -11.75 0.33 19.04
C MET A 201 -11.15 1.29 20.08
N LEU A 202 -11.68 2.51 20.19
CA LEU A 202 -11.24 3.46 21.21
C LEU A 202 -11.55 2.95 22.62
N ASP A 203 -12.77 2.45 22.84
CA ASP A 203 -13.22 1.91 24.12
C ASP A 203 -12.46 0.63 24.50
N ALA A 204 -12.03 -0.15 23.50
CA ALA A 204 -11.16 -1.32 23.66
C ALA A 204 -9.67 -0.96 23.92
N GLY A 205 -9.33 0.32 24.05
CA GLY A 205 -7.98 0.77 24.44
C GLY A 205 -6.94 0.80 23.30
N TYR A 206 -7.37 0.84 22.04
CA TYR A 206 -6.43 0.98 20.92
C TYR A 206 -5.71 2.33 21.00
N PRO A 207 -4.47 2.45 20.48
CA PRO A 207 -3.69 3.68 20.55
C PRO A 207 -4.43 4.89 19.93
N HIS A 208 -4.80 5.86 20.76
CA HIS A 208 -5.65 6.98 20.37
C HIS A 208 -5.07 7.77 19.18
N CYS A 209 -3.76 8.02 19.15
CA CYS A 209 -3.12 8.75 18.05
C CYS A 209 -3.25 8.02 16.70
N VAL A 210 -3.08 6.69 16.69
CA VAL A 210 -3.19 5.86 15.47
C VAL A 210 -4.64 5.81 15.00
N LEU A 211 -5.59 5.64 15.93
CA LEU A 211 -7.02 5.62 15.62
C LEU A 211 -7.51 6.92 14.99
N GLU A 212 -7.10 8.08 15.52
CA GLU A 212 -7.52 9.37 14.96
C GLU A 212 -6.94 9.63 13.58
N LEU A 213 -5.69 9.22 13.34
CA LEU A 213 -5.10 9.22 11.99
C LEU A 213 -5.87 8.29 11.05
N ALA A 214 -6.20 7.08 11.51
CA ALA A 214 -6.96 6.10 10.74
C ALA A 214 -8.34 6.60 10.34
N ARG A 215 -9.07 7.21 11.29
CA ARG A 215 -10.40 7.82 11.09
C ARG A 215 -10.34 8.97 10.08
N THR A 216 -9.32 9.82 10.20
CA THR A 216 -9.11 10.94 9.29
C THR A 216 -8.83 10.44 7.86
N GLY A 217 -7.95 9.46 7.70
CA GLY A 217 -7.68 8.82 6.42
C GLY A 217 -8.91 8.17 5.82
N PHE A 218 -9.63 7.38 6.61
CA PHE A 218 -10.81 6.64 6.18
C PHE A 218 -11.89 7.58 5.63
N ASN A 219 -12.12 8.71 6.29
CA ASN A 219 -13.10 9.69 5.83
C ASN A 219 -12.74 10.35 4.50
N ARG A 220 -11.45 10.39 4.15
CA ARG A 220 -10.94 10.95 2.89
C ARG A 220 -10.97 9.96 1.74
N VAL A 221 -10.41 8.77 1.95
CA VAL A 221 -10.23 7.79 0.87
C VAL A 221 -11.38 6.78 0.78
N ARG A 222 -12.14 6.58 1.87
CA ARG A 222 -13.23 5.59 1.97
C ARG A 222 -12.77 4.16 1.68
N GLU A 223 -11.51 3.87 1.98
CA GLU A 223 -10.88 2.56 1.89
C GLU A 223 -10.49 2.09 3.31
N PRO A 224 -10.54 0.77 3.59
CA PRO A 224 -10.33 0.24 4.94
C PRO A 224 -8.87 0.29 5.39
N LEU A 225 -7.92 0.53 4.49
CA LEU A 225 -6.50 0.40 4.76
C LEU A 225 -6.04 1.23 5.98
N SER A 226 -6.54 2.46 6.10
CA SER A 226 -6.22 3.31 7.25
C SER A 226 -6.79 2.74 8.56
N ALA A 227 -7.99 2.15 8.53
CA ALA A 227 -8.59 1.49 9.69
C ALA A 227 -7.84 0.19 10.05
N LEU A 228 -7.40 -0.58 9.05
CA LEU A 228 -6.58 -1.77 9.27
C LEU A 228 -5.21 -1.45 9.86
N MET A 229 -4.62 -0.31 9.50
CA MET A 229 -3.41 0.20 10.17
C MET A 229 -3.65 0.42 11.67
N SER A 230 -4.76 1.05 12.05
CA SER A 230 -5.10 1.15 13.49
C SER A 230 -5.41 -0.22 14.10
N PHE A 231 -6.03 -1.13 13.35
CA PHE A 231 -6.40 -2.46 13.83
C PHE A 231 -5.19 -3.35 14.13
N VAL A 232 -4.14 -3.28 13.30
CA VAL A 232 -2.90 -4.04 13.52
C VAL A 232 -1.99 -3.39 14.58
N SER A 233 -2.18 -2.10 14.87
CA SER A 233 -1.30 -1.33 15.76
C SER A 233 -1.10 -1.89 17.19
N PRO A 234 -2.08 -2.54 17.85
CA PRO A 234 -1.84 -3.14 19.17
C PRO A 234 -0.83 -4.30 19.15
N THR A 235 -0.57 -4.89 17.98
CA THR A 235 0.44 -5.95 17.82
C THR A 235 1.85 -5.40 17.66
N PHE A 236 2.00 -4.07 17.55
CA PHE A 236 3.28 -3.42 17.36
C PHE A 236 3.93 -3.14 18.73
N PRO A 237 5.08 -3.76 19.05
CA PRO A 237 5.67 -3.66 20.39
C PRO A 237 6.26 -2.27 20.70
N GLY A 238 6.49 -1.44 19.68
CA GLY A 238 7.24 -0.19 19.83
C GLY A 238 8.71 -0.42 20.23
N GLY A 239 9.46 0.67 20.42
CA GLY A 239 10.81 0.62 21.00
C GLY A 239 11.82 -0.23 20.23
N SER A 240 12.71 -0.90 20.97
CA SER A 240 13.86 -1.67 20.45
C SER A 240 13.50 -3.00 19.79
N GLU A 241 12.29 -3.52 20.01
CA GLU A 241 11.84 -4.78 19.40
C GLU A 241 11.44 -4.61 17.94
N ALA A 242 11.25 -3.36 17.49
CA ALA A 242 10.97 -3.02 16.11
C ALA A 242 12.15 -2.29 15.46
N TYR A 243 12.75 -2.90 14.44
CA TYR A 243 13.92 -2.35 13.74
C TYR A 243 13.68 -2.23 12.23
N GLY A 244 14.50 -1.42 11.57
CA GLY A 244 14.48 -1.26 10.12
C GLY A 244 15.43 -2.26 9.44
N GLN A 245 14.97 -2.96 8.42
CA GLN A 245 15.78 -3.83 7.58
C GLN A 245 15.43 -3.64 6.11
N ASP A 246 16.43 -3.61 5.24
CA ASP A 246 16.20 -3.59 3.81
C ASP A 246 15.81 -4.98 3.32
N ASP A 247 14.81 -5.06 2.44
CA ASP A 247 14.57 -6.25 1.65
C ASP A 247 15.72 -6.50 0.67
N ASP A 248 15.83 -7.72 0.16
CA ASP A 248 16.76 -8.06 -0.93
C ASP A 248 16.32 -7.42 -2.25
N ILE A 249 16.78 -6.18 -2.47
CA ILE A 249 16.43 -5.37 -3.63
C ILE A 249 17.57 -5.43 -4.65
N ALA A 250 17.29 -6.02 -5.81
CA ALA A 250 18.18 -6.04 -6.95
C ALA A 250 18.53 -4.62 -7.44
N ALA A 251 19.69 -4.49 -8.09
CA ALA A 251 20.16 -3.25 -8.66
C ALA A 251 19.16 -2.67 -9.68
N THR A 252 19.07 -1.33 -9.72
CA THR A 252 18.16 -0.65 -10.64
C THR A 252 18.69 -0.74 -12.08
N HIS A 253 17.88 -1.31 -12.98
CA HIS A 253 18.10 -1.29 -14.42
C HIS A 253 17.12 -0.32 -15.09
N MET A 254 17.60 0.47 -16.05
CA MET A 254 16.80 1.47 -16.76
C MET A 254 16.20 0.90 -18.05
N VAL A 255 14.97 1.29 -18.36
CA VAL A 255 14.32 1.13 -19.67
C VAL A 255 13.83 2.50 -20.12
N GLY A 256 14.51 3.08 -21.10
CA GLY A 256 14.33 4.48 -21.46
C GLY A 256 14.64 5.41 -20.28
N VAL A 257 13.66 6.25 -19.90
CA VAL A 257 13.80 7.24 -18.83
C VAL A 257 13.33 6.77 -17.46
N VAL A 258 12.85 5.52 -17.34
CA VAL A 258 12.33 4.96 -16.08
C VAL A 258 13.05 3.68 -15.70
N PRO A 259 13.12 3.34 -14.41
CA PRO A 259 13.59 2.04 -13.98
C PRO A 259 12.62 0.92 -14.37
N ILE A 260 13.14 -0.26 -14.69
CA ILE A 260 12.38 -1.41 -15.18
C ILE A 260 11.28 -1.86 -14.21
N TRP A 261 11.54 -1.73 -12.91
CA TRP A 261 10.60 -2.10 -11.87
C TRP A 261 9.35 -1.21 -11.83
N ALA A 262 9.34 -0.06 -12.53
CA ALA A 262 8.13 0.74 -12.70
C ALA A 262 7.13 0.10 -13.69
N LEU A 263 7.58 -0.82 -14.54
CA LEU A 263 6.77 -1.55 -15.52
C LEU A 263 6.19 -2.82 -14.88
N ASP A 264 4.96 -2.72 -14.39
CA ASP A 264 4.24 -3.81 -13.74
C ASP A 264 2.79 -3.95 -14.26
N GLN A 265 2.00 -4.81 -13.60
CA GLN A 265 0.61 -5.08 -13.97
C GLN A 265 -0.33 -3.85 -13.93
N TYR A 266 0.05 -2.77 -13.23
CA TYR A 266 -0.75 -1.55 -13.12
C TYR A 266 -0.40 -0.50 -14.18
N THR A 267 0.62 -0.78 -15.01
CA THR A 267 0.97 0.03 -16.18
C THR A 267 0.55 -0.70 -17.45
N ARG A 268 0.20 0.05 -18.51
CA ARG A 268 -0.21 -0.57 -19.78
C ARG A 268 0.97 -1.35 -20.38
N GLU A 269 2.14 -0.73 -20.38
CA GLU A 269 3.39 -1.25 -20.91
C GLU A 269 3.84 -2.50 -20.14
N GLY A 270 3.84 -2.43 -18.80
CA GLY A 270 4.16 -3.60 -17.97
C GLY A 270 3.14 -4.73 -18.11
N ARG A 271 1.84 -4.42 -18.20
CA ARG A 271 0.81 -5.43 -18.44
C ARG A 271 0.98 -6.12 -19.78
N GLU A 272 1.40 -5.42 -20.82
CA GLU A 272 1.68 -6.01 -22.13
C GLU A 272 2.94 -6.89 -22.12
N ALA A 273 4.01 -6.44 -21.44
CA ALA A 273 5.18 -7.27 -21.22
C ALA A 273 4.83 -8.59 -20.52
N LEU A 274 3.99 -8.54 -19.47
CA LEU A 274 3.53 -9.74 -18.77
C LEU A 274 2.69 -10.67 -19.67
N ARG A 275 1.86 -10.12 -20.57
CA ARG A 275 1.11 -10.93 -21.54
C ARG A 275 2.05 -11.65 -22.51
N ARG A 276 3.02 -10.95 -23.10
CA ARG A 276 4.02 -11.56 -23.99
C ARG A 276 4.83 -12.63 -23.26
N PHE A 277 5.22 -12.34 -22.02
CA PHE A 277 5.97 -13.29 -21.20
C PHE A 277 5.18 -14.59 -20.95
N LEU A 278 3.85 -14.54 -20.76
CA LEU A 278 3.02 -15.73 -20.62
C LEU A 278 3.02 -16.66 -21.84
N TYR A 279 3.46 -16.21 -23.02
CA TYR A 279 3.62 -17.05 -24.22
C TYR A 279 5.02 -17.68 -24.36
N ARG A 280 5.97 -17.35 -23.49
CA ARG A 280 7.29 -17.99 -23.49
C ARG A 280 7.20 -19.40 -22.89
N ASP A 281 7.99 -20.33 -23.42
CA ASP A 281 8.08 -21.69 -22.88
C ASP A 281 9.19 -21.79 -21.80
N VAL A 282 8.87 -21.35 -20.58
CA VAL A 282 9.78 -21.31 -19.43
C VAL A 282 9.14 -21.98 -18.21
N ALA A 283 9.90 -22.16 -17.12
CA ALA A 283 9.43 -22.94 -15.98
C ALA A 283 8.17 -22.33 -15.35
N ILE A 284 8.18 -21.01 -15.09
CA ILE A 284 7.03 -20.34 -14.46
C ILE A 284 5.77 -20.34 -15.33
N THR A 285 5.91 -20.17 -16.65
CA THR A 285 4.73 -20.14 -17.54
C THR A 285 4.08 -21.51 -17.63
N ARG A 286 4.86 -22.59 -17.75
CA ARG A 286 4.34 -23.97 -17.68
C ARG A 286 3.64 -24.26 -16.35
N PHE A 287 4.21 -23.78 -15.24
CA PHE A 287 3.55 -23.88 -13.93
C PHE A 287 2.20 -23.17 -13.91
N ILE A 288 2.16 -21.91 -14.38
CA ILE A 288 0.93 -21.10 -14.42
C ILE A 288 -0.11 -21.75 -15.34
N GLU A 289 0.30 -22.31 -16.48
CA GLU A 289 -0.61 -22.96 -17.41
C GLU A 289 -1.32 -24.17 -16.80
N LYS A 290 -0.57 -24.97 -16.05
CA LYS A 290 -1.05 -26.17 -15.37
C LYS A 290 -1.94 -25.86 -14.17
N ASN A 291 -1.61 -24.84 -13.38
CA ASN A 291 -2.22 -24.63 -12.06
C ASN A 291 -3.20 -23.45 -11.98
N VAL A 292 -3.17 -22.52 -12.94
CA VAL A 292 -3.95 -21.27 -12.86
C VAL A 292 -4.96 -21.17 -14.01
N PRO A 293 -6.25 -20.90 -13.72
CA PRO A 293 -7.27 -20.72 -14.75
C PRO A 293 -6.88 -19.64 -15.76
N PRO A 294 -7.13 -19.83 -17.08
CA PRO A 294 -6.69 -18.90 -18.13
C PRO A 294 -7.00 -17.42 -17.87
N ARG A 295 -8.19 -17.13 -17.32
CA ARG A 295 -8.64 -15.76 -17.02
C ARG A 295 -7.88 -15.08 -15.87
N GLN A 296 -7.14 -15.85 -15.06
CA GLN A 296 -6.45 -15.37 -13.86
C GLN A 296 -4.92 -15.36 -14.00
N ARG A 297 -4.37 -15.97 -15.05
CA ARG A 297 -2.91 -16.13 -15.26
C ARG A 297 -2.13 -14.81 -15.20
N LEU A 298 -2.63 -13.76 -15.86
CA LEU A 298 -1.98 -12.45 -15.86
C LEU A 298 -1.97 -11.80 -14.47
N ARG A 299 -3.08 -11.91 -13.73
CA ARG A 299 -3.18 -11.38 -12.36
C ARG A 299 -2.26 -12.15 -11.41
N PHE A 300 -2.23 -13.47 -11.53
CA PHE A 300 -1.35 -14.32 -10.72
C PHE A 300 0.12 -13.97 -10.99
N LEU A 301 0.56 -13.92 -12.26
CA LEU A 301 1.91 -13.51 -12.63
C LEU A 301 2.25 -12.09 -12.15
N GLY A 302 1.33 -11.13 -12.30
CA GLY A 302 1.49 -9.77 -11.80
C GLY A 302 1.64 -9.71 -10.28
N GLY A 303 0.91 -10.55 -9.55
CA GLY A 303 1.06 -10.73 -8.10
C GLY A 303 2.40 -11.35 -7.71
N LEU A 304 2.91 -12.32 -8.46
CA LEU A 304 4.25 -12.86 -8.22
C LEU A 304 5.34 -11.80 -8.48
N LEU A 305 5.22 -11.03 -9.57
CA LEU A 305 6.14 -9.92 -9.87
C LEU A 305 6.11 -8.85 -8.77
N PHE A 306 4.92 -8.56 -8.24
CA PHE A 306 4.80 -7.65 -7.11
C PHE A 306 5.61 -8.16 -5.90
N ARG A 307 5.45 -9.43 -5.51
CA ARG A 307 6.18 -10.01 -4.37
C ARG A 307 7.69 -10.10 -4.59
N SER A 308 8.13 -10.38 -5.81
CA SER A 308 9.55 -10.52 -6.13
C SER A 308 10.27 -9.20 -6.34
N GLU A 309 9.55 -8.11 -6.64
CA GLU A 309 10.16 -6.84 -7.02
C GLU A 309 9.36 -5.61 -6.55
N GLY A 310 8.07 -5.53 -6.89
CA GLY A 310 7.27 -4.31 -6.70
C GLY A 310 7.01 -3.93 -5.24
N GLY A 311 6.83 -4.92 -4.36
CA GLY A 311 6.47 -4.78 -2.94
C GLY A 311 7.66 -4.76 -1.98
N LEU A 312 8.89 -4.83 -2.52
CA LEU A 312 10.11 -4.76 -1.72
C LEU A 312 10.33 -3.35 -1.18
N LEU A 313 10.83 -3.26 0.05
CA LEU A 313 10.98 -2.03 0.82
C LEU A 313 12.43 -1.84 1.28
N ARG A 314 12.93 -0.62 1.21
CA ARG A 314 14.07 -0.17 2.03
C ARG A 314 13.56 0.19 3.42
N GLN A 315 14.33 -0.13 4.45
CA GLN A 315 14.00 0.16 5.85
C GLN A 315 12.61 -0.37 6.25
N ARG A 316 12.28 -1.60 5.83
CA ARG A 316 11.08 -2.31 6.29
C ARG A 316 11.13 -2.43 7.80
N LEU A 317 10.07 -1.99 8.45
CA LEU A 317 9.86 -2.18 9.87
C LEU A 317 9.59 -3.66 10.14
N GLN A 318 10.45 -4.27 10.95
CA GLN A 318 10.42 -5.68 11.32
C GLN A 318 9.86 -5.86 12.73
N TRP A 319 8.85 -6.72 12.88
CA TRP A 319 8.35 -7.25 14.15
C TRP A 319 7.54 -8.52 13.86
N HIS A 320 7.23 -9.31 14.89
CA HIS A 320 6.61 -10.64 14.73
C HIS A 320 5.35 -10.64 13.87
N ALA A 321 4.30 -9.89 14.26
CA ALA A 321 3.04 -9.88 13.52
C ALA A 321 3.18 -9.33 12.09
N GLY A 322 4.03 -8.31 11.89
CA GLY A 322 4.32 -7.78 10.55
C GLY A 322 4.98 -8.82 9.64
N GLN A 323 5.92 -9.60 10.17
CA GLN A 323 6.61 -10.67 9.43
C GLN A 323 5.68 -11.86 9.14
N SER A 324 4.80 -12.22 10.08
CA SER A 324 3.77 -13.25 9.85
C SER A 324 2.82 -12.84 8.72
N LEU A 325 2.31 -11.61 8.74
CA LEU A 325 1.42 -11.10 7.69
C LEU A 325 2.10 -11.06 6.32
N ARG A 326 3.36 -10.63 6.27
CA ARG A 326 4.17 -10.68 5.05
C ARG A 326 4.28 -12.11 4.53
N ASN A 327 4.61 -13.09 5.38
CA ASN A 327 4.75 -14.48 4.98
C ASN A 327 3.43 -15.03 4.40
N ILE A 328 2.32 -14.76 5.08
CA ILE A 328 0.98 -15.14 4.60
C ILE A 328 0.71 -14.52 3.23
N MET A 329 0.99 -13.22 3.04
CA MET A 329 0.75 -12.54 1.76
C MET A 329 1.63 -13.11 0.65
N GLU A 330 2.92 -13.36 0.93
CA GLU A 330 3.89 -13.83 -0.04
C GLU A 330 3.63 -15.29 -0.46
N VAL A 331 3.26 -16.16 0.48
CA VAL A 331 3.25 -17.60 0.27
C VAL A 331 1.84 -18.18 0.18
N GLU A 332 0.89 -17.70 0.99
CA GLU A 332 -0.38 -18.39 1.24
C GLU A 332 -1.59 -17.67 0.59
N ALA A 333 -1.54 -16.33 0.50
CA ALA A 333 -2.63 -15.50 -0.01
C ALA A 333 -2.42 -15.06 -1.47
N ASN A 334 -2.23 -16.03 -2.38
CA ASN A 334 -2.00 -15.74 -3.81
C ASN A 334 -3.29 -15.68 -4.64
N GLY A 335 -4.38 -16.19 -4.07
CA GLY A 335 -5.62 -16.43 -4.79
C GLY A 335 -5.43 -17.40 -5.94
N CYS A 336 -6.39 -17.41 -6.86
CA CYS A 336 -6.33 -18.16 -8.11
C CYS A 336 -6.17 -19.69 -7.99
N GLY A 337 -6.53 -20.27 -6.83
CA GLY A 337 -6.45 -21.70 -6.58
C GLY A 337 -5.05 -22.23 -6.26
N VAL A 338 -4.08 -21.35 -5.99
CA VAL A 338 -2.71 -21.73 -5.59
C VAL A 338 -2.52 -21.42 -4.11
N ASP A 339 -2.52 -22.46 -3.28
CA ASP A 339 -2.42 -22.34 -1.82
C ASP A 339 -0.99 -22.03 -1.34
N ASN A 340 0.02 -22.38 -2.12
CA ASN A 340 1.42 -22.09 -1.80
C ASN A 340 2.18 -21.64 -3.05
N ALA A 341 2.64 -20.37 -3.08
CA ALA A 341 3.38 -19.82 -4.22
C ALA A 341 4.91 -19.90 -4.10
N THR A 342 5.46 -20.60 -3.10
CA THR A 342 6.93 -20.69 -2.90
C THR A 342 7.64 -21.17 -4.16
N GLU A 343 7.15 -22.24 -4.77
CA GLU A 343 7.72 -22.80 -6.00
C GLU A 343 7.60 -21.81 -7.16
N ALA A 344 6.43 -21.22 -7.36
CA ALA A 344 6.17 -20.24 -8.42
C ALA A 344 7.04 -18.98 -8.29
N LEU A 345 7.25 -18.48 -7.06
CA LEU A 345 8.15 -17.36 -6.79
C LEU A 345 9.61 -17.71 -7.11
N SER A 346 10.06 -18.92 -6.76
CA SER A 346 11.39 -19.39 -7.09
C SER A 346 11.61 -19.45 -8.61
N MET A 347 10.66 -20.04 -9.35
CA MET A 347 10.70 -20.09 -10.81
C MET A 347 10.70 -18.69 -11.43
N LEU A 348 9.84 -17.77 -10.97
CA LEU A 348 9.81 -16.40 -11.49
C LEU A 348 11.15 -15.67 -11.26
N ARG A 349 11.78 -15.86 -10.10
CA ARG A 349 13.10 -15.27 -9.81
C ARG A 349 14.19 -15.78 -10.76
N GLN A 350 14.15 -17.07 -11.09
CA GLN A 350 15.08 -17.67 -12.06
C GLN A 350 14.82 -17.14 -13.48
N ASP A 351 13.55 -16.96 -13.85
CA ASP A 351 13.13 -16.48 -15.16
C ASP A 351 13.09 -14.94 -15.28
N MET A 352 13.45 -14.19 -14.23
CA MET A 352 13.29 -12.72 -14.18
C MET A 352 14.00 -12.00 -15.33
N LYS A 353 15.21 -12.46 -15.71
CA LYS A 353 15.95 -11.89 -16.85
C LYS A 353 15.18 -12.01 -18.17
N LEU A 354 14.40 -13.07 -18.35
CA LEU A 354 13.59 -13.27 -19.56
C LEU A 354 12.35 -12.38 -19.54
N LEU A 355 11.74 -12.16 -18.37
CA LEU A 355 10.67 -11.17 -18.20
C LEU A 355 11.19 -9.75 -18.46
N ASP A 356 12.41 -9.43 -18.03
CA ASP A 356 13.03 -8.13 -18.25
C ASP A 356 13.25 -7.82 -19.73
N GLN A 357 13.55 -8.83 -20.55
CA GLN A 357 13.59 -8.67 -22.01
C GLN A 357 12.23 -8.24 -22.57
N GLU A 358 11.13 -8.83 -22.08
CA GLU A 358 9.78 -8.42 -22.51
C GLU A 358 9.40 -7.02 -22.04
N ARG A 359 9.89 -6.60 -20.86
CA ARG A 359 9.69 -5.24 -20.33
C ARG A 359 10.51 -4.21 -21.11
N GLN A 360 11.73 -4.55 -21.51
CA GLN A 360 12.59 -3.69 -22.35
C GLN A 360 11.94 -3.38 -23.70
N ASN A 361 11.23 -4.36 -24.28
CA ASN A 361 10.52 -4.21 -25.55
C ASN A 361 9.13 -3.53 -25.42
N ALA A 362 8.78 -2.97 -24.26
CA ALA A 362 7.45 -2.41 -23.98
C ALA A 362 7.39 -0.87 -23.99
N LEU A 363 8.55 -0.20 -23.91
CA LEU A 363 8.72 1.23 -24.09
C LEU A 363 9.41 1.47 -25.43
#